data_AF-A0A4Y7SLS3-F1
#
_entry.id   AF-A0A4Y7SLS3-F1
#
_cell.length_a   1.000
_cell.length_b   1.000
_cell.length_c   1.000
_cell.angle_alpha   90.00
_cell.angle_beta   90.00
_cell.angle_gamma   90.00
#
_symmetry.space_group_name_H-M   'P 1'
#
loop_
_entity.id
_entity.type
_entity.pdbx_description
1 polymer ?
#
loop_
_entity_poly.entity_id
_entity_poly.type
_entity_poly.pdbx_seq_one_letter_code
_entity_poly.pdbx_strand_id
1 'polypeptide(L)'
;MGECKVLASTPTTPDTPRATPPPPPPRARVAPPTVDAGHAHDLPNSDSESGHARNKRRPKKRVRKSKKSTEDSGDGPSIAITRQQKVQELVHLTDVPSVWKVAKTRNEIAYYVDKTNDTREWKKDGGDEMTMASYILNKSQDSWHGKSKGGQSKGTGGSLKTTVKVPALGGVECRYVTRKCSGSLMCSQADKSQLDGCMRFDDDTEQTREQWNAERSVNAQDSSSAKSRAISFWRSTSKKRCGALILDGTAEGNLILCGGTPVVRKFSAASRARNRDGKTMFIGCSHSEIGDRKEHQCYWIPRDVNEILVEELWKPNGNLDTLPSTGGEDSLVECARIIHPRSGEKGAKECPYSHTKDGQPIIGIMEGT
;
A
#
# COMPACT_ATOMS: atom_id res chain seq x y z
N MET A 1 -23.28 27.53 58.61
CA MET A 1 -23.08 28.88 58.05
C MET A 1 -21.65 28.92 57.54
N GLY A 2 -21.47 28.72 56.23
CA GLY A 2 -20.17 28.55 55.60
C GLY A 2 -19.60 29.89 55.12
N GLU A 3 -18.38 30.19 55.53
CA GLU A 3 -17.62 31.36 55.11
C GLU A 3 -17.16 31.19 53.65
N CYS A 4 -17.52 32.18 52.83
CA CYS A 4 -17.15 32.28 51.43
C CYS A 4 -15.84 33.07 51.33
N LYS A 5 -14.72 32.40 50.99
CA LYS A 5 -13.43 33.03 50.69
C LYS A 5 -13.35 33.37 49.20
N VAL A 6 -13.31 34.66 48.89
CA VAL A 6 -13.06 35.21 47.55
C VAL A 6 -11.54 35.24 47.31
N LEU A 7 -11.05 34.46 46.34
CA LEU A 7 -9.67 34.52 45.87
C LEU A 7 -9.57 35.54 44.73
N ALA A 8 -8.73 36.54 44.91
CA ALA A 8 -8.43 37.56 43.92
C ALA A 8 -7.48 37.02 42.84
N SER A 9 -7.89 37.14 41.58
CA SER A 9 -7.10 36.77 40.41
C SER A 9 -6.02 37.82 40.13
N THR A 10 -4.77 37.39 40.03
CA THR A 10 -3.66 38.23 39.55
C THR A 10 -3.78 38.47 38.04
N PRO A 11 -3.43 39.68 37.54
CA PRO A 11 -3.52 40.02 36.13
C PRO A 11 -2.48 39.25 35.30
N THR A 12 -2.96 38.57 34.26
CA THR A 12 -2.18 37.86 33.25
C THR A 12 -1.40 38.85 32.39
N THR A 13 -0.08 38.68 32.30
CA THR A 13 0.77 39.40 31.35
C THR A 13 0.42 39.02 29.90
N PRO A 14 0.43 39.97 28.95
CA PRO A 14 0.12 39.70 27.55
C PRO A 14 1.19 38.83 26.89
N ASP A 15 0.74 37.75 26.24
CA ASP A 15 1.57 36.82 25.48
C ASP A 15 2.18 37.51 24.26
N THR A 16 3.51 37.62 24.24
CA THR A 16 4.26 38.01 23.05
C THR A 16 4.24 36.84 22.04
N PRO A 17 3.80 37.04 20.79
CA PRO A 17 3.76 35.98 19.80
C PRO A 17 5.16 35.44 19.51
N ARG A 18 5.36 34.17 19.83
CA ARG A 18 6.61 33.44 19.58
C ARG A 18 6.76 33.23 18.07
N ALA A 19 7.81 33.80 17.49
CA ALA A 19 8.12 33.66 16.07
C ALA A 19 8.25 32.17 15.69
N THR A 20 7.53 31.78 14.65
CA THR A 20 7.56 30.43 14.08
C THR A 20 8.94 30.16 13.49
N PRO A 21 9.59 29.02 13.80
CA PRO A 21 10.85 28.67 13.19
C PRO A 21 10.68 28.47 11.67
N PRO A 22 11.69 28.82 10.85
CA PRO A 22 11.63 28.62 9.41
C PRO A 22 11.55 27.12 9.07
N PRO A 23 10.91 26.77 7.93
CA PRO A 23 10.83 25.39 7.49
C PRO A 23 12.22 24.82 7.17
N PRO A 24 12.46 23.52 7.41
CA PRO A 24 13.73 22.88 7.05
C PRO A 24 13.93 22.89 5.53
N PRO A 25 15.19 22.94 5.06
CA PRO A 25 15.50 22.90 3.64
C PRO A 25 15.06 21.56 3.00
N PRO A 26 14.68 21.57 1.71
CA PRO A 26 14.30 20.36 1.01
C PRO A 26 15.48 19.38 0.94
N ARG A 27 15.24 18.12 1.36
CA ARG A 27 16.23 17.05 1.26
C ARG A 27 16.54 16.76 -0.21
N ALA A 28 17.80 16.92 -0.59
CA ALA A 28 18.30 16.50 -1.90
C ALA A 28 18.05 14.99 -2.09
N ARG A 29 17.35 14.63 -3.16
CA ARG A 29 17.17 13.23 -3.57
C ARG A 29 18.52 12.71 -4.07
N VAL A 30 19.13 11.80 -3.33
CA VAL A 30 20.27 11.02 -3.81
C VAL A 30 19.76 10.11 -4.92
N ALA A 31 20.31 10.27 -6.12
CA ALA A 31 19.99 9.39 -7.25
C ALA A 31 20.43 7.95 -6.94
N PRO A 32 19.63 6.93 -7.27
CA PRO A 32 20.05 5.54 -7.12
C PRO A 32 21.24 5.25 -8.05
N PRO A 33 22.19 4.38 -7.63
CA PRO A 33 23.29 3.96 -8.48
C PRO A 33 22.74 3.24 -9.73
N THR A 34 23.24 3.65 -10.90
CA THR A 34 23.05 2.96 -12.17
C THR A 34 23.70 1.59 -12.10
N VAL A 35 22.90 0.54 -12.19
CA VAL A 35 23.38 -0.84 -12.38
C VAL A 35 23.63 -1.06 -13.86
N ASP A 36 24.90 -1.28 -14.22
CA ASP A 36 25.32 -1.69 -15.55
C ASP A 36 24.76 -3.08 -15.87
N ALA A 37 23.92 -3.16 -16.90
CA ALA A 37 23.45 -4.40 -17.48
C ALA A 37 24.47 -4.86 -18.53
N GLY A 38 25.45 -5.66 -18.10
CA GLY A 38 26.44 -6.27 -18.98
C GLY A 38 26.52 -7.80 -18.77
N HIS A 39 26.57 -8.51 -19.89
CA HIS A 39 26.98 -9.92 -20.07
C HIS A 39 25.89 -10.99 -19.91
N ALA A 40 25.15 -11.20 -21.00
CA ALA A 40 24.50 -12.46 -21.31
C ALA A 40 25.57 -13.45 -21.84
N HIS A 41 25.69 -14.60 -21.20
CA HIS A 41 26.50 -15.72 -21.68
C HIS A 41 25.73 -16.48 -22.77
N ASP A 42 26.38 -16.66 -23.91
CA ASP A 42 25.97 -17.56 -25.00
C ASP A 42 25.99 -19.02 -24.54
N LEU A 43 24.91 -19.74 -24.85
CA LEU A 43 24.87 -21.21 -24.82
C LEU A 43 24.81 -21.73 -26.26
N PRO A 44 25.66 -22.70 -26.66
CA PRO A 44 25.54 -23.35 -27.96
C PRO A 44 24.44 -24.42 -27.90
N ASN A 45 23.40 -24.26 -28.71
CA ASN A 45 22.43 -25.33 -28.96
C ASN A 45 22.76 -26.03 -30.28
N SER A 46 22.98 -27.33 -30.15
CA SER A 46 23.29 -28.27 -31.21
C SER A 46 22.07 -28.56 -32.07
N ASP A 47 22.25 -28.46 -33.38
CA ASP A 47 21.29 -28.88 -34.40
C ASP A 47 21.08 -30.39 -34.40
N SER A 48 19.82 -30.81 -34.57
CA SER A 48 19.46 -32.09 -35.19
C SER A 48 18.07 -32.00 -35.82
N GLU A 49 18.07 -32.06 -37.14
CA GLU A 49 16.91 -32.14 -38.02
C GLU A 49 16.08 -33.40 -37.75
N SER A 50 14.75 -33.27 -37.80
CA SER A 50 13.90 -34.27 -38.44
C SER A 50 12.56 -33.66 -38.83
N GLY A 51 12.29 -33.67 -40.13
CA GLY A 51 11.07 -33.15 -40.73
C GLY A 51 9.89 -34.10 -40.55
N HIS A 52 8.72 -33.55 -40.23
CA HIS A 52 7.43 -34.14 -40.57
C HIS A 52 6.41 -33.05 -40.89
N ALA A 53 6.06 -32.95 -42.17
CA ALA A 53 4.99 -32.12 -42.67
C ALA A 53 3.63 -32.62 -42.14
N ARG A 54 3.09 -31.94 -41.13
CA ARG A 54 1.72 -32.15 -40.65
C ARG A 54 0.78 -31.07 -41.19
N ASN A 55 -0.12 -31.49 -42.07
CA ASN A 55 -1.26 -30.73 -42.57
C ASN A 55 -2.08 -30.10 -41.43
N LYS A 56 -1.92 -28.79 -41.20
CA LYS A 56 -2.71 -28.01 -40.24
C LYS A 56 -4.09 -27.72 -40.81
N ARG A 57 -5.06 -28.57 -40.49
CA ARG A 57 -6.49 -28.30 -40.68
C ARG A 57 -6.88 -27.04 -39.90
N ARG A 58 -7.36 -26.02 -40.62
CA ARG A 58 -7.93 -24.79 -40.06
C ARG A 58 -9.06 -25.12 -39.05
N PRO A 59 -8.99 -24.66 -37.79
CA PRO A 59 -10.09 -24.84 -36.84
C PRO A 59 -11.30 -23.99 -37.27
N LYS A 60 -12.44 -24.66 -37.45
CA LYS A 60 -13.75 -24.02 -37.71
C LYS A 60 -14.10 -23.09 -36.55
N LYS A 61 -14.30 -21.80 -36.83
CA LYS A 61 -14.83 -20.80 -35.89
C LYS A 61 -16.16 -21.29 -35.30
N ARG A 62 -16.16 -21.79 -34.06
CA ARG A 62 -17.40 -21.98 -33.28
C ARG A 62 -17.97 -20.59 -33.00
N VAL A 63 -19.09 -20.29 -33.62
CA VAL A 63 -19.92 -19.12 -33.29
C VAL A 63 -20.35 -19.28 -31.83
N ARG A 64 -19.70 -18.54 -30.92
CA ARG A 64 -20.11 -18.47 -29.52
C ARG A 64 -21.45 -17.75 -29.47
N LYS A 65 -22.55 -18.50 -29.32
CA LYS A 65 -23.85 -17.96 -28.88
C LYS A 65 -23.62 -17.26 -27.55
N SER A 66 -23.58 -15.93 -27.56
CA SER A 66 -23.51 -15.11 -26.36
C SER A 66 -24.79 -15.37 -25.56
N LYS A 67 -24.61 -15.95 -24.38
CA LYS A 67 -25.67 -16.16 -23.39
C LYS A 67 -26.13 -14.77 -22.95
N LYS A 68 -27.33 -14.38 -23.39
CA LYS A 68 -27.97 -13.11 -23.01
C LYS A 68 -28.31 -13.22 -21.52
N SER A 69 -27.44 -12.68 -20.66
CA SER A 69 -27.73 -12.52 -19.24
C SER A 69 -28.83 -11.47 -19.10
N THR A 70 -30.05 -11.94 -18.88
CA THR A 70 -31.16 -11.16 -18.30
C THR A 70 -30.78 -10.85 -16.86
N GLU A 71 -29.93 -9.85 -16.66
CA GLU A 71 -29.83 -9.17 -15.37
C GLU A 71 -30.94 -8.13 -15.30
N ASP A 72 -31.67 -8.21 -14.18
CA ASP A 72 -32.82 -7.43 -13.77
C ASP A 72 -32.60 -5.93 -14.04
N SER A 73 -33.20 -5.46 -15.12
CA SER A 73 -33.11 -4.07 -15.55
C SER A 73 -34.30 -3.38 -14.90
N GLY A 74 -34.10 -2.66 -13.80
CA GLY A 74 -35.14 -1.84 -13.20
C GLY A 74 -35.84 -0.99 -14.28
N ASP A 75 -37.16 -0.98 -14.26
CA ASP A 75 -38.09 -0.59 -15.34
C ASP A 75 -38.15 0.93 -15.61
N GLY A 76 -37.03 1.63 -15.38
CA GLY A 76 -36.90 3.08 -15.57
C GLY A 76 -36.52 3.46 -17.01
N PRO A 77 -36.82 4.71 -17.44
CA PRO A 77 -36.41 5.22 -18.72
C PRO A 77 -34.87 5.22 -18.85
N SER A 78 -34.34 4.47 -19.82
CA SER A 78 -32.90 4.38 -20.06
C SER A 78 -32.41 5.44 -21.07
N ILE A 79 -31.34 6.15 -20.75
CA ILE A 79 -30.64 7.14 -21.58
C ILE A 79 -29.52 6.46 -22.37
N ALA A 80 -29.53 6.56 -23.70
CA ALA A 80 -28.49 5.98 -24.55
C ALA A 80 -27.23 6.88 -24.61
N ILE A 81 -26.11 6.39 -24.08
CA ILE A 81 -24.80 7.08 -24.14
C ILE A 81 -24.04 6.65 -25.39
N THR A 82 -24.03 5.35 -25.68
CA THR A 82 -23.48 4.78 -26.92
C THR A 82 -24.44 3.73 -27.46
N ARG A 83 -24.14 3.17 -28.64
CA ARG A 83 -24.92 2.03 -29.19
C ARG A 83 -24.93 0.80 -28.27
N GLN A 84 -23.92 0.64 -27.41
CA GLN A 84 -23.75 -0.53 -26.54
C GLN A 84 -24.00 -0.22 -25.06
N GLN A 85 -24.13 1.05 -24.68
CA GLN A 85 -24.22 1.47 -23.29
C GLN A 85 -25.38 2.46 -23.11
N LYS A 86 -26.26 2.11 -22.18
CA LYS A 86 -27.37 2.93 -21.73
C LYS A 86 -27.24 3.12 -20.22
N VAL A 87 -27.71 4.24 -19.70
CA VAL A 87 -27.72 4.53 -18.26
C VAL A 87 -29.10 4.99 -17.79
N GLN A 88 -29.36 5.06 -16.49
CA GLN A 88 -30.62 5.60 -15.96
C GLN A 88 -30.54 7.12 -15.78
N GLU A 89 -29.37 7.64 -15.42
CA GLU A 89 -29.13 9.05 -15.13
C GLU A 89 -27.92 9.58 -15.91
N LEU A 90 -28.05 10.79 -16.47
CA LEU A 90 -26.95 11.54 -17.08
C LEU A 90 -26.74 12.84 -16.31
N VAL A 91 -25.66 12.93 -15.55
CA VAL A 91 -25.34 14.09 -14.72
C VAL A 91 -24.44 15.05 -15.49
N HIS A 92 -24.86 16.31 -15.60
CA HIS A 92 -24.09 17.38 -16.24
C HIS A 92 -23.20 18.08 -15.22
N LEU A 93 -21.91 18.19 -15.54
CA LEU A 93 -20.88 18.75 -14.67
C LEU A 93 -20.11 19.84 -15.42
N THR A 94 -19.86 20.97 -14.75
CA THR A 94 -19.00 22.06 -15.25
C THR A 94 -17.53 21.85 -14.86
N ASP A 95 -17.28 21.12 -13.77
CA ASP A 95 -15.94 20.72 -13.37
C ASP A 95 -15.87 19.26 -12.92
N VAL A 96 -14.67 18.69 -12.96
CA VAL A 96 -14.44 17.32 -12.47
C VAL A 96 -14.43 17.31 -10.95
N PRO A 97 -15.31 16.55 -10.30
CA PRO A 97 -15.31 16.44 -8.85
C PRO A 97 -14.05 15.70 -8.37
N SER A 98 -13.62 16.01 -7.15
CA SER A 98 -12.59 15.26 -6.45
C SER A 98 -13.05 13.85 -6.11
N VAL A 99 -14.34 13.64 -5.85
CA VAL A 99 -14.92 12.34 -5.49
C VAL A 99 -16.16 12.12 -6.35
N TRP A 100 -16.24 10.97 -6.99
CA TRP A 100 -17.37 10.63 -7.85
C TRP A 100 -18.34 9.76 -7.06
N LYS A 101 -19.62 10.09 -7.15
CA LYS A 101 -20.66 9.20 -6.66
C LYS A 101 -20.62 7.89 -7.44
N VAL A 102 -20.43 6.79 -6.70
CA VAL A 102 -20.42 5.45 -7.28
C VAL A 102 -21.86 5.00 -7.49
N ALA A 103 -22.17 4.48 -8.67
CA ALA A 103 -23.49 3.90 -8.93
C ALA A 103 -23.69 2.62 -8.10
N LYS A 104 -24.89 2.44 -7.51
CA LYS A 104 -25.28 1.21 -6.79
C LYS A 104 -25.38 0.03 -7.74
N THR A 105 -25.88 0.30 -8.94
CA THR A 105 -26.08 -0.70 -9.98
C THR A 105 -25.25 -0.41 -11.22
N ARG A 106 -24.98 -1.46 -12.00
CA ARG A 106 -24.22 -1.29 -13.23
C ARG A 106 -25.03 -0.45 -14.22
N ASN A 107 -24.38 0.56 -14.77
CA ASN A 107 -24.98 1.50 -15.72
C ASN A 107 -26.11 2.36 -15.12
N GLU A 108 -26.06 2.70 -13.84
CA GLU A 108 -27.02 3.64 -13.28
C GLU A 108 -26.75 5.07 -13.74
N ILE A 109 -25.50 5.53 -13.62
CA ILE A 109 -25.11 6.93 -13.81
C ILE A 109 -24.03 7.05 -14.90
N ALA A 110 -24.19 8.02 -15.78
CA ALA A 110 -23.10 8.58 -16.58
C ALA A 110 -22.89 10.06 -16.22
N TYR A 111 -21.67 10.52 -16.36
CA TYR A 111 -21.32 11.92 -16.14
C TYR A 111 -20.86 12.55 -17.46
N TYR A 112 -21.41 13.72 -17.76
CA TYR A 112 -20.99 14.57 -18.86
C TYR A 112 -20.29 15.80 -18.29
N VAL A 113 -19.01 15.95 -18.63
CA VAL A 113 -18.22 17.11 -18.23
C VAL A 113 -18.09 18.04 -19.42
N ASP A 114 -18.76 19.19 -19.34
CA ASP A 114 -18.66 20.22 -20.38
C ASP A 114 -17.49 21.16 -20.07
N LYS A 115 -16.56 21.24 -21.03
CA LYS A 115 -15.36 22.09 -20.95
C LYS A 115 -15.30 23.12 -22.07
N THR A 116 -16.41 23.38 -22.75
CA THR A 116 -16.48 24.37 -23.84
C THR A 116 -16.04 25.77 -23.39
N ASN A 117 -16.30 26.12 -22.13
CA ASN A 117 -15.92 27.42 -21.54
C ASN A 117 -14.64 27.38 -20.69
N ASP A 118 -13.90 26.26 -20.64
CA ASP A 118 -12.69 26.14 -19.83
C ASP A 118 -11.48 26.70 -20.59
N THR A 119 -11.00 27.88 -20.19
CA THR A 119 -9.88 28.58 -20.84
C THR A 119 -8.50 28.09 -20.42
N ARG A 120 -8.42 27.14 -19.48
CA ARG A 120 -7.13 26.61 -18.98
C ARG A 120 -6.42 25.81 -20.06
N GLU A 121 -5.09 25.87 -20.10
CA GLU A 121 -4.30 24.98 -20.93
C GLU A 121 -4.18 23.59 -20.30
N TRP A 122 -4.56 22.56 -21.05
CA TRP A 122 -4.57 21.17 -20.58
C TRP A 122 -3.25 20.50 -20.92
N LYS A 123 -2.15 20.99 -20.34
CA LYS A 123 -0.80 20.45 -20.60
C LYS A 123 -0.25 19.71 -19.39
N LYS A 124 0.57 18.69 -19.63
CA LYS A 124 1.39 18.02 -18.61
C LYS A 124 2.62 18.88 -18.29
N ASP A 125 3.37 18.49 -17.25
CA ASP A 125 4.62 19.16 -16.84
C ASP A 125 5.68 19.27 -17.96
N GLY A 126 5.58 18.43 -19.01
CA GLY A 126 6.44 18.47 -20.20
C GLY A 126 5.88 19.25 -21.39
N GLY A 127 4.76 19.96 -21.25
CA GLY A 127 4.12 20.73 -22.32
C GLY A 127 3.17 19.93 -23.23
N ASP A 128 3.18 18.60 -23.15
CA ASP A 128 2.28 17.73 -23.91
C ASP A 128 0.80 17.91 -23.54
N GLU A 129 -0.10 17.81 -24.51
CA GLU A 129 -1.54 17.78 -24.26
C GLU A 129 -1.96 16.61 -23.34
N MET A 130 -2.79 16.94 -22.36
CA MET A 130 -3.38 16.01 -21.43
C MET A 130 -4.69 15.46 -22.00
N THR A 131 -4.87 14.14 -21.95
CA THR A 131 -6.15 13.54 -22.34
C THR A 131 -7.23 13.91 -21.31
N MET A 132 -8.50 14.00 -21.70
CA MET A 132 -9.59 14.20 -20.73
C MET A 132 -9.59 13.16 -19.63
N ALA A 133 -9.22 11.92 -19.97
CA ALA A 133 -9.10 10.84 -19.01
C ALA A 133 -7.93 11.06 -18.03
N SER A 134 -6.81 11.62 -18.48
CA SER A 134 -5.70 12.03 -17.60
C SER A 134 -6.09 13.20 -16.69
N TYR A 135 -6.84 14.17 -17.20
CA TYR A 135 -7.35 15.26 -16.36
C TYR A 135 -8.31 14.76 -15.28
N ILE A 136 -9.27 13.90 -15.66
CA ILE A 136 -10.19 13.28 -14.71
C ILE A 136 -9.42 12.54 -13.62
N LEU A 137 -8.41 11.76 -13.99
CA LEU A 137 -7.56 11.05 -13.03
C LEU A 137 -6.76 12.00 -12.13
N ASN A 138 -6.27 13.11 -12.67
CA ASN A 138 -5.49 14.07 -11.90
C ASN A 138 -6.34 14.78 -10.85
N LYS A 139 -7.59 15.13 -11.18
CA LYS A 139 -8.53 15.78 -10.27
C LYS A 139 -9.20 14.81 -9.28
N SER A 140 -9.50 13.60 -9.72
CA SER A 140 -10.20 12.61 -8.91
C SER A 140 -9.31 12.01 -7.82
N GLN A 141 -9.73 12.09 -6.58
CA GLN A 141 -9.17 11.34 -5.47
C GLN A 141 -9.50 9.85 -5.55
N ASP A 142 -10.59 9.44 -6.22
CA ASP A 142 -10.96 8.02 -6.30
C ASP A 142 -9.90 7.12 -6.96
N SER A 143 -9.92 5.85 -6.54
CA SER A 143 -9.04 4.81 -7.04
C SER A 143 -9.48 4.24 -8.38
N TRP A 144 -9.32 5.02 -9.44
CA TRP A 144 -9.56 4.56 -10.82
C TRP A 144 -8.41 3.71 -11.41
N HIS A 145 -7.47 3.28 -10.57
CA HIS A 145 -6.18 2.74 -10.99
C HIS A 145 -6.07 1.22 -10.79
N GLY A 146 -6.07 0.49 -11.89
CA GLY A 146 -5.60 -0.90 -11.88
C GLY A 146 -5.24 -1.37 -13.28
N LYS A 147 -4.08 -2.01 -13.42
CA LYS A 147 -3.96 -3.11 -14.39
C LYS A 147 -4.70 -4.29 -13.75
N SER A 148 -5.53 -5.01 -14.50
CA SER A 148 -5.98 -6.34 -14.09
C SER A 148 -4.75 -7.24 -13.91
N LYS A 149 -4.89 -8.32 -13.11
CA LYS A 149 -3.92 -9.43 -13.16
C LYS A 149 -3.82 -9.85 -14.63
N GLY A 150 -2.65 -9.63 -15.26
CA GLY A 150 -2.44 -9.81 -16.71
C GLY A 150 -2.17 -8.52 -17.51
N GLY A 151 -2.05 -7.35 -16.87
CA GLY A 151 -1.53 -6.14 -17.52
C GLY A 151 -2.54 -5.32 -18.33
N GLN A 152 -3.80 -5.76 -18.45
CA GLN A 152 -4.83 -4.96 -19.14
C GLN A 152 -5.34 -3.85 -18.22
N SER A 153 -5.44 -2.61 -18.70
CA SER A 153 -6.00 -1.51 -17.91
C SER A 153 -7.46 -1.81 -17.52
N LYS A 154 -7.84 -1.60 -16.25
CA LYS A 154 -9.22 -1.72 -15.72
C LYS A 154 -10.14 -0.56 -16.20
N GLY A 155 -9.94 -0.11 -17.43
CA GLY A 155 -10.67 1.00 -18.04
C GLY A 155 -10.06 1.39 -19.39
N THR A 156 -10.84 2.09 -20.21
CA THR A 156 -10.30 2.77 -21.39
C THR A 156 -9.52 3.99 -20.89
N GLY A 157 -8.30 4.21 -21.38
CA GLY A 157 -7.49 5.37 -20.98
C GLY A 157 -7.98 6.70 -21.53
N GLY A 158 -9.20 6.73 -22.09
CA GLY A 158 -9.62 7.71 -23.09
C GLY A 158 -8.80 7.56 -24.38
N SER A 159 -9.40 7.91 -25.51
CA SER A 159 -8.64 8.08 -26.75
C SER A 159 -8.50 9.57 -27.04
N LEU A 160 -7.29 10.02 -27.39
CA LEU A 160 -7.09 11.37 -27.93
C LEU A 160 -7.72 11.50 -29.33
N LYS A 161 -7.76 10.39 -30.08
CA LYS A 161 -8.11 10.34 -31.50
C LYS A 161 -9.53 9.84 -31.78
N THR A 162 -10.18 9.24 -30.79
CA THR A 162 -11.49 8.58 -30.99
C THR A 162 -12.55 9.31 -30.19
N THR A 163 -13.51 9.87 -30.91
CA THR A 163 -14.75 10.42 -30.37
C THR A 163 -15.89 9.41 -30.58
N VAL A 164 -16.94 9.56 -29.79
CA VAL A 164 -18.19 8.78 -29.92
C VAL A 164 -19.34 9.78 -29.97
N LYS A 165 -20.26 9.60 -30.92
CA LYS A 165 -21.50 10.38 -30.97
C LYS A 165 -22.41 9.92 -29.84
N VAL A 166 -22.77 10.84 -28.94
CA VAL A 166 -23.61 10.57 -27.78
C VAL A 166 -25.07 10.93 -28.11
N PRO A 167 -25.97 9.95 -28.30
CA PRO A 167 -27.36 10.22 -28.70
C PRO A 167 -28.11 11.10 -27.70
N ALA A 168 -27.87 10.90 -26.40
CA ALA A 168 -28.46 11.71 -25.33
C ALA A 168 -28.12 13.20 -25.41
N LEU A 169 -27.05 13.56 -26.13
CA LEU A 169 -26.61 14.93 -26.34
C LEU A 169 -26.86 15.38 -27.79
N GLY A 170 -27.89 14.85 -28.45
CA GLY A 170 -28.20 15.20 -29.85
C GLY A 170 -27.15 14.71 -30.85
N GLY A 171 -26.34 13.70 -30.49
CA GLY A 171 -25.30 13.16 -31.36
C GLY A 171 -23.98 13.94 -31.35
N VAL A 172 -23.78 14.82 -30.36
CA VAL A 172 -22.50 15.50 -30.13
C VAL A 172 -21.36 14.48 -29.99
N GLU A 173 -20.22 14.80 -30.60
CA GLU A 173 -19.02 13.98 -30.51
C GLU A 173 -18.31 14.22 -29.17
N CYS A 174 -18.27 13.18 -28.33
CA CYS A 174 -17.62 13.24 -27.03
C CYS A 174 -16.43 12.30 -26.98
N ARG A 175 -15.41 12.67 -26.18
CA ARG A 175 -14.41 11.72 -25.71
C ARG A 175 -15.02 10.91 -24.56
N TYR A 176 -14.93 9.59 -24.66
CA TYR A 176 -15.52 8.68 -23.68
C TYR A 176 -14.44 7.93 -22.89
N VAL A 177 -14.68 7.79 -21.58
CA VAL A 177 -13.80 7.03 -20.69
C VAL A 177 -14.66 6.11 -19.81
N THR A 178 -14.30 4.83 -19.74
CA THR A 178 -14.89 3.90 -18.77
C THR A 178 -13.87 3.66 -17.68
N ARG A 179 -14.27 3.85 -16.43
CA ARG A 179 -13.45 3.52 -15.27
C ARG A 179 -14.18 2.55 -14.36
N LYS A 180 -13.41 1.77 -13.62
CA LYS A 180 -13.89 0.92 -12.53
C LYS A 180 -13.20 1.36 -11.26
N CYS A 181 -13.96 1.51 -10.18
CA CYS A 181 -13.38 1.69 -8.86
C CYS A 181 -12.45 0.49 -8.56
N SER A 182 -11.26 0.76 -8.03
CA SER A 182 -10.28 -0.26 -7.67
C SER A 182 -10.36 -0.66 -6.19
N GLY A 183 -11.42 -0.22 -5.51
CA GLY A 183 -11.69 -0.51 -4.11
C GLY A 183 -10.72 0.16 -3.17
N SER A 184 -10.46 -0.49 -2.04
CA SER A 184 -9.43 -0.15 -1.08
C SER A 184 -8.42 -1.30 -0.96
N LEU A 185 -7.27 -1.06 -0.36
CA LEU A 185 -6.37 -2.12 0.10
C LEU A 185 -6.51 -2.24 1.61
N MET A 186 -6.96 -3.38 2.11
CA MET A 186 -7.17 -3.61 3.54
C MET A 186 -6.18 -4.67 4.05
N CYS A 187 -5.70 -4.52 5.28
CA CYS A 187 -4.90 -5.57 5.91
C CYS A 187 -5.74 -6.85 6.07
N SER A 188 -5.14 -8.03 5.82
CA SER A 188 -5.79 -9.33 6.01
C SER A 188 -6.16 -9.63 7.47
N GLN A 189 -5.59 -8.88 8.42
CA GLN A 189 -5.90 -8.95 9.86
C GLN A 189 -6.81 -7.80 10.32
N ALA A 190 -7.28 -6.96 9.40
CA ALA A 190 -8.28 -5.97 9.73
C ALA A 190 -9.67 -6.61 9.78
N ASP A 191 -10.51 -6.11 10.67
CA ASP A 191 -11.90 -6.54 10.74
C ASP A 191 -12.65 -6.04 9.50
N LYS A 192 -13.11 -6.98 8.67
CA LYS A 192 -13.85 -6.67 7.45
C LYS A 192 -15.23 -6.11 7.75
N SER A 193 -15.78 -6.40 8.93
CA SER A 193 -17.10 -5.91 9.33
C SER A 193 -17.14 -4.39 9.47
N GLN A 194 -15.98 -3.75 9.73
CA GLN A 194 -15.84 -2.29 9.71
C GLN A 194 -16.13 -1.67 8.34
N LEU A 195 -16.06 -2.46 7.26
CA LEU A 195 -16.41 -2.04 5.91
C LEU A 195 -17.80 -2.50 5.47
N ASP A 196 -18.52 -3.27 6.30
CA ASP A 196 -19.87 -3.69 5.96
C ASP A 196 -20.79 -2.46 5.90
N GLY A 197 -21.45 -2.28 4.76
CA GLY A 197 -22.27 -1.09 4.50
C GLY A 197 -21.47 0.18 4.19
N CYS A 198 -20.13 0.16 4.27
CA CYS A 198 -19.24 1.25 3.87
C CYS A 198 -19.10 1.30 2.34
N MET A 199 -20.21 1.50 1.64
CA MET A 199 -20.20 1.85 0.24
C MET A 199 -20.06 3.36 0.14
N ARG A 200 -18.93 3.84 -0.40
CA ARG A 200 -18.67 5.26 -0.65
C ARG A 200 -19.54 5.76 -1.81
N PHE A 201 -20.83 5.89 -1.54
CA PHE A 201 -21.77 6.53 -2.45
C PHE A 201 -21.65 8.06 -2.39
N ASP A 202 -21.31 8.59 -1.21
CA ASP A 202 -21.14 10.02 -0.95
C ASP A 202 -19.82 10.29 -0.21
N ASP A 203 -19.36 11.55 -0.23
CA ASP A 203 -18.15 11.98 0.47
C ASP A 203 -18.43 12.17 1.97
N ASP A 204 -18.51 11.05 2.69
CA ASP A 204 -18.73 11.06 4.13
C ASP A 204 -17.42 11.37 4.87
N THR A 205 -17.25 12.65 5.20
CA THR A 205 -16.10 13.13 5.97
C THR A 205 -16.07 12.56 7.38
N GLU A 206 -17.20 12.14 7.95
CA GLU A 206 -17.25 11.56 9.30
C GLU A 206 -16.73 10.14 9.29
N GLN A 207 -17.18 9.29 8.37
CA GLN A 207 -16.66 7.93 8.20
C GLN A 207 -15.15 7.94 7.92
N THR A 208 -14.69 8.86 7.07
CA THR A 208 -13.25 9.01 6.79
C THR A 208 -12.48 9.39 8.06
N ARG A 209 -13.05 10.30 8.87
CA ARG A 209 -12.46 10.73 10.15
C ARG A 209 -12.44 9.59 11.17
N GLU A 210 -13.48 8.77 11.24
CA GLU A 210 -13.55 7.58 12.10
C GLU A 210 -12.48 6.56 11.73
N GLN A 211 -12.31 6.27 10.44
CA GLN A 211 -11.26 5.38 9.94
C GLN A 211 -9.86 5.91 10.32
N TRP A 212 -9.59 7.21 10.14
CA TRP A 212 -8.32 7.81 10.56
C TRP A 212 -8.12 7.81 12.07
N ASN A 213 -9.18 7.94 12.86
CA ASN A 213 -9.10 7.84 14.32
C ASN A 213 -8.77 6.41 14.74
N ALA A 214 -9.41 5.41 14.13
CA ALA A 214 -9.13 4.00 14.36
C ALA A 214 -7.67 3.67 14.02
N GLU A 215 -7.19 4.10 12.86
CA GLU A 215 -5.79 3.91 12.46
C GLU A 215 -4.79 4.61 13.40
N ARG A 216 -5.09 5.85 13.83
CA ARG A 216 -4.29 6.55 14.84
C ARG A 216 -4.25 5.82 16.17
N SER A 217 -5.37 5.23 16.58
CA SER A 217 -5.47 4.44 17.81
C SER A 217 -4.57 3.20 17.72
N VAL A 218 -4.64 2.45 16.61
CA VAL A 218 -3.78 1.29 16.34
C VAL A 218 -2.31 1.70 16.37
N ASN A 219 -1.93 2.81 15.72
CA ASN A 219 -0.56 3.29 15.73
C ASN A 219 -0.06 3.69 17.13
N ALA A 220 -0.90 4.35 17.94
CA ALA A 220 -0.57 4.69 19.31
C ALA A 220 -0.38 3.43 20.16
N GLN A 221 -1.25 2.44 20.01
CA GLN A 221 -1.17 1.18 20.74
C GLN A 221 0.05 0.35 20.32
N ASP A 222 0.30 0.23 19.02
CA ASP A 222 1.43 -0.52 18.46
C ASP A 222 2.78 0.07 18.91
N SER A 223 2.87 1.40 19.05
CA SER A 223 4.05 2.04 19.61
C SER A 223 4.15 1.94 21.14
N SER A 224 3.02 1.84 21.85
CA SER A 224 2.98 1.78 23.32
C SER A 224 3.18 0.38 23.91
N SER A 225 2.80 -0.68 23.21
CA SER A 225 2.93 -2.06 23.71
C SER A 225 4.35 -2.59 23.56
N ALA A 226 4.89 -3.19 24.62
CA ALA A 226 6.17 -3.88 24.58
C ALA A 226 6.16 -5.05 23.57
N LYS A 227 5.02 -5.75 23.49
CA LYS A 227 4.77 -6.85 22.54
C LYS A 227 4.83 -6.37 21.10
N SER A 228 4.10 -5.30 20.76
CA SER A 228 4.15 -4.70 19.43
C SER A 228 5.55 -4.21 19.05
N ARG A 229 6.25 -3.50 19.97
CA ARG A 229 7.62 -3.05 19.70
C ARG A 229 8.57 -4.22 19.41
N ALA A 230 8.45 -5.32 20.15
CA ALA A 230 9.24 -6.53 19.91
C ALA A 230 8.91 -7.19 18.57
N ILE A 231 7.64 -7.30 18.19
CA ILE A 231 7.21 -7.86 16.90
C ILE A 231 7.68 -6.98 15.73
N SER A 232 7.51 -5.66 15.84
CA SER A 232 7.98 -4.69 14.86
C SER A 232 9.50 -4.78 14.67
N PHE A 233 10.26 -4.87 15.76
CA PHE A 233 11.69 -5.09 15.72
C PHE A 233 12.04 -6.43 15.05
N TRP A 234 11.42 -7.53 15.47
CA TRP A 234 11.59 -8.86 14.87
C TRP A 234 11.36 -8.83 13.36
N ARG A 235 10.25 -8.26 12.93
CA ARG A 235 9.91 -8.16 11.51
C ARG A 235 10.91 -7.34 10.71
N SER A 236 11.36 -6.21 11.26
CA SER A 236 12.30 -5.32 10.58
C SER A 236 13.68 -5.95 10.38
N THR A 237 14.05 -6.90 11.25
CA THR A 237 15.36 -7.54 11.26
C THR A 237 15.34 -8.91 10.58
N SER A 238 14.26 -9.69 10.72
CA SER A 238 14.11 -11.03 10.11
C SER A 238 14.12 -11.02 8.59
N LYS A 239 13.71 -9.92 7.95
CA LYS A 239 13.64 -9.80 6.48
C LYS A 239 14.95 -9.35 5.84
N LYS A 240 15.85 -8.78 6.62
CA LYS A 240 17.09 -8.22 6.08
C LYS A 240 18.12 -9.34 5.95
N ARG A 241 18.65 -9.51 4.75
CA ARG A 241 19.76 -10.45 4.48
C ARG A 241 21.09 -9.86 4.96
N CYS A 242 22.04 -10.73 5.26
CA CYS A 242 23.39 -10.30 5.61
C CYS A 242 24.07 -9.69 4.37
N GLY A 243 24.56 -8.46 4.51
CA GLY A 243 25.26 -7.75 3.43
C GLY A 243 26.76 -8.05 3.35
N ALA A 244 27.29 -8.87 4.26
CA ALA A 244 28.72 -9.24 4.27
C ALA A 244 29.11 -9.96 2.98
N LEU A 245 30.32 -9.71 2.52
CA LEU A 245 30.98 -10.52 1.50
C LEU A 245 31.91 -11.51 2.21
N ILE A 246 31.78 -12.79 1.89
CA ILE A 246 32.61 -13.87 2.43
C ILE A 246 33.31 -14.58 1.28
N LEU A 247 34.46 -15.20 1.56
CA LEU A 247 35.10 -16.07 0.57
C LEU A 247 34.23 -17.32 0.35
N ASP A 248 34.03 -17.71 -0.90
CA ASP A 248 33.24 -18.88 -1.29
C ASP A 248 33.91 -20.22 -0.96
N GLY A 249 35.14 -20.18 -0.42
CA GLY A 249 35.94 -21.36 -0.09
C GLY A 249 36.55 -22.04 -1.32
N THR A 250 36.42 -21.45 -2.51
CA THR A 250 37.07 -21.93 -3.72
C THR A 250 38.54 -21.55 -3.74
N ALA A 251 39.35 -22.27 -4.53
CA ALA A 251 40.78 -21.98 -4.66
C ALA A 251 41.05 -20.59 -5.28
N GLU A 252 40.08 -20.10 -6.06
CA GLU A 252 40.09 -18.80 -6.71
C GLU A 252 39.77 -17.65 -5.74
N GLY A 253 39.19 -17.95 -4.57
CA GLY A 253 38.95 -16.97 -3.51
C GLY A 253 37.92 -15.89 -3.88
N ASN A 254 36.82 -16.26 -4.56
CA ASN A 254 35.80 -15.28 -4.91
C ASN A 254 35.01 -14.80 -3.69
N LEU A 255 34.60 -13.53 -3.71
CA LEU A 255 33.72 -12.95 -2.70
C LEU A 255 32.25 -13.20 -3.08
N ILE A 256 31.51 -13.86 -2.21
CA ILE A 256 30.06 -14.09 -2.33
C ILE A 256 29.31 -13.40 -1.19
N LEU A 257 28.04 -13.05 -1.45
CA LEU A 257 27.16 -12.53 -0.39
C LEU A 257 26.90 -13.60 0.67
N CYS A 258 27.03 -13.22 1.93
CA CYS A 258 26.75 -14.08 3.07
C CYS A 258 25.30 -14.58 3.05
N GLY A 259 25.12 -15.90 2.95
CA GLY A 259 23.81 -16.56 3.02
C GLY A 259 23.24 -16.73 4.43
N GLY A 260 23.90 -16.19 5.46
CA GLY A 260 23.50 -16.37 6.84
C GLY A 260 22.17 -15.67 7.19
N THR A 261 21.47 -16.21 8.18
CA THR A 261 20.15 -15.74 8.62
C THR A 261 20.25 -14.98 9.96
N PRO A 262 19.30 -14.09 10.27
CA PRO A 262 19.28 -13.39 11.57
C PRO A 262 19.01 -14.36 12.73
N VAL A 263 19.88 -14.35 13.75
CA VAL A 263 19.79 -15.17 14.97
C VAL A 263 20.03 -14.33 16.22
N VAL A 264 19.37 -14.68 17.32
CA VAL A 264 19.63 -14.07 18.64
C VAL A 264 20.99 -14.54 19.15
N ARG A 265 21.85 -13.60 19.57
CA ARG A 265 23.16 -13.88 20.16
C ARG A 265 23.35 -13.10 21.44
N LYS A 266 24.01 -13.71 22.42
CA LYS A 266 24.39 -13.05 23.68
C LYS A 266 25.66 -12.24 23.50
N PHE A 267 25.72 -11.06 24.11
CA PHE A 267 26.97 -10.32 24.24
C PHE A 267 27.93 -11.06 25.18
N SER A 268 29.22 -11.05 24.84
CA SER A 268 30.26 -11.44 25.80
C SER A 268 30.26 -10.49 26.99
N ALA A 269 30.73 -10.95 28.15
CA ALA A 269 30.82 -10.11 29.36
C ALA A 269 31.55 -8.78 29.10
N ALA A 270 32.66 -8.83 28.35
CA ALA A 270 33.43 -7.63 27.96
C ALA A 270 32.72 -6.72 26.94
N SER A 271 31.78 -7.26 26.14
CA SER A 271 30.98 -6.45 25.20
C SER A 271 29.76 -5.83 25.88
N ARG A 272 29.22 -6.45 26.94
CA ARG A 272 28.02 -5.98 27.64
C ARG A 272 28.20 -4.59 28.22
N ALA A 273 29.38 -4.30 28.77
CA ALA A 273 29.75 -2.96 29.27
C ALA A 273 29.75 -1.87 28.18
N ARG A 274 29.83 -2.24 26.89
CA ARG A 274 29.81 -1.32 25.75
C ARG A 274 28.44 -1.14 25.12
N ASN A 275 27.44 -1.90 25.55
CA ASN A 275 26.07 -1.71 25.07
C ASN A 275 25.43 -0.49 25.76
N ARG A 276 25.08 0.52 24.97
CA ARG A 276 24.50 1.79 25.45
C ARG A 276 23.09 1.62 26.03
N ASP A 277 22.42 0.50 25.75
CA ASP A 277 21.02 0.26 26.13
C ASP A 277 20.82 -0.82 27.18
N GLY A 278 21.90 -1.36 27.76
CA GLY A 278 21.83 -2.33 28.86
C GLY A 278 21.32 -3.72 28.46
N LYS A 279 21.08 -3.99 27.17
CA LYS A 279 20.65 -5.30 26.68
C LYS A 279 21.77 -6.33 26.75
N THR A 280 21.41 -7.59 26.98
CA THR A 280 22.37 -8.70 27.09
C THR A 280 22.54 -9.49 25.79
N MET A 281 21.67 -9.26 24.81
CA MET A 281 21.63 -9.94 23.52
C MET A 281 21.42 -8.96 22.35
N PHE A 282 21.66 -9.44 21.14
CA PHE A 282 21.50 -8.73 19.88
C PHE A 282 21.08 -9.70 18.77
N ILE A 283 20.63 -9.17 17.63
CA ILE A 283 20.37 -10.00 16.44
C ILE A 283 21.60 -9.95 15.54
N GLY A 284 22.27 -11.09 15.39
CA GLY A 284 23.45 -11.26 14.54
C GLY A 284 23.19 -12.16 13.34
N CYS A 285 24.18 -12.28 12.47
CA CYS A 285 24.18 -13.29 11.41
C CYS A 285 24.47 -14.70 11.97
N SER A 286 23.86 -15.74 11.43
CA SER A 286 24.16 -17.14 11.79
C SER A 286 25.61 -17.52 11.46
N HIS A 287 26.19 -16.96 10.40
CA HIS A 287 27.57 -17.22 9.97
C HIS A 287 28.60 -16.30 10.63
N SER A 288 28.20 -15.33 11.45
CA SER A 288 29.21 -14.48 12.10
C SER A 288 29.98 -15.24 13.18
N GLU A 289 31.29 -15.26 13.08
CA GLU A 289 32.16 -15.78 14.13
C GLU A 289 32.31 -14.78 15.29
N ILE A 290 32.83 -15.26 16.41
CA ILE A 290 33.09 -14.43 17.59
C ILE A 290 34.31 -13.54 17.29
N GLY A 291 34.07 -12.37 16.69
CA GLY A 291 35.12 -11.41 16.34
C GLY A 291 34.77 -10.57 15.11
N ASP A 292 34.10 -11.19 14.13
CA ASP A 292 33.83 -10.62 12.80
C ASP A 292 32.57 -9.74 12.72
N ARG A 293 32.33 -8.96 13.79
CA ARG A 293 31.14 -8.10 13.88
C ARG A 293 31.13 -6.94 12.87
N LYS A 294 32.27 -6.66 12.22
CA LYS A 294 32.42 -5.47 11.35
C LYS A 294 31.83 -5.69 9.96
N GLU A 295 31.79 -6.92 9.48
CA GLU A 295 31.38 -7.24 8.11
C GLU A 295 29.99 -7.87 8.07
N HIS A 296 29.63 -8.62 9.11
CA HIS A 296 28.31 -9.22 9.25
C HIS A 296 27.26 -8.29 9.84
N GLN A 297 26.01 -8.56 9.46
CA GLN A 297 24.83 -7.88 9.96
C GLN A 297 24.69 -8.05 11.48
N CYS A 298 24.50 -6.93 12.17
CA CYS A 298 24.32 -6.86 13.60
C CYS A 298 23.28 -5.77 13.93
N TYR A 299 22.18 -6.15 14.59
CA TYR A 299 21.17 -5.23 15.10
C TYR A 299 21.15 -5.25 16.61
N TRP A 300 21.39 -4.07 17.17
CA TRP A 300 21.24 -3.81 18.58
C TRP A 300 19.74 -3.75 18.90
N ILE A 301 19.33 -4.42 19.98
CA ILE A 301 17.96 -4.34 20.47
C ILE A 301 17.79 -2.98 21.15
N PRO A 302 16.88 -2.11 20.68
CA PRO A 302 16.66 -0.80 21.29
C PRO A 302 16.24 -0.90 22.76
N ARG A 303 16.52 0.16 23.55
CA ARG A 303 16.21 0.21 24.98
C ARG A 303 14.74 -0.11 25.30
N ASP A 304 13.82 0.40 24.50
CA ASP A 304 12.37 0.29 24.64
C ASP A 304 11.79 -1.04 24.15
N VAL A 305 12.60 -1.88 23.50
CA VAL A 305 12.19 -3.23 23.07
C VAL A 305 12.50 -4.25 24.17
N ASN A 306 11.50 -5.03 24.57
CA ASN A 306 11.68 -6.07 25.58
C ASN A 306 12.49 -7.24 25.02
N GLU A 307 13.63 -7.52 25.65
CA GLU A 307 14.62 -8.50 25.22
C GLU A 307 14.11 -9.94 25.36
N ILE A 308 13.30 -10.22 26.37
CA ILE A 308 12.71 -11.54 26.62
C ILE A 308 11.70 -11.88 25.54
N LEU A 309 10.87 -10.91 25.13
CA LEU A 309 9.91 -11.07 24.03
C LEU A 309 10.66 -11.33 22.71
N VAL A 310 11.77 -10.62 22.47
CA VAL A 310 12.63 -10.86 21.31
C VAL A 310 13.23 -12.27 21.35
N GLU A 311 13.75 -12.73 22.47
CA GLU A 311 14.28 -14.10 22.56
C GLU A 311 13.19 -15.15 22.24
N GLU A 312 11.98 -14.96 22.77
CA GLU A 312 10.84 -15.85 22.51
C GLU A 312 10.46 -15.86 21.02
N LEU A 313 10.39 -14.70 20.38
CA LEU A 313 10.06 -14.55 18.94
C LEU A 313 11.03 -15.30 18.00
N TRP A 314 12.24 -15.61 18.44
CA TRP A 314 13.24 -16.35 17.66
C TRP A 314 13.33 -17.83 18.01
N LYS A 315 12.61 -18.30 19.05
CA LYS A 315 12.54 -19.73 19.36
C LYS A 315 11.68 -20.46 18.30
N PRO A 316 12.04 -21.69 17.94
CA PRO A 316 11.13 -22.56 17.20
C PRO A 316 9.83 -22.73 17.99
N ASN A 317 8.69 -22.35 17.40
CA ASN A 317 7.37 -22.35 18.04
C ASN A 317 7.24 -21.38 19.23
N GLY A 318 8.08 -20.35 19.31
CA GLY A 318 8.03 -19.38 20.41
C GLY A 318 6.68 -18.68 20.47
N ASN A 319 6.06 -18.66 21.64
CA ASN A 319 4.68 -18.19 21.81
C ASN A 319 4.64 -17.04 22.81
N LEU A 320 4.28 -15.85 22.33
CA LEU A 320 4.26 -14.64 23.14
C LEU A 320 3.21 -14.66 24.26
N ASP A 321 2.19 -15.51 24.16
CA ASP A 321 1.11 -15.63 25.14
C ASP A 321 1.53 -16.50 26.34
N THR A 322 2.64 -17.24 26.23
CA THR A 322 3.17 -18.06 27.34
C THR A 322 3.97 -17.25 28.36
N LEU A 323 4.33 -16.01 28.02
CA LEU A 323 5.06 -15.13 28.91
C LEU A 323 4.08 -14.42 29.84
N PRO A 324 4.39 -14.30 31.13
CA PRO A 324 3.50 -13.64 32.08
C PRO A 324 3.27 -12.20 31.63
N SER A 325 2.01 -11.85 31.31
CA SER A 325 1.62 -10.50 30.97
C SER A 325 2.05 -9.57 32.10
N THR A 326 3.10 -8.76 31.86
CA THR A 326 3.56 -7.76 32.81
C THR A 326 2.60 -6.57 32.79
N GLY A 327 1.39 -6.77 33.32
CA GLY A 327 0.38 -5.74 33.57
C GLY A 327 -0.40 -5.31 32.33
N GLY A 328 -1.64 -5.80 32.18
CA GLY A 328 -2.69 -5.20 31.34
C GLY A 328 -2.48 -5.18 29.82
N GLU A 329 -1.39 -5.75 29.30
CA GLU A 329 -1.05 -5.78 27.86
C GLU A 329 -1.73 -6.94 27.10
N ASP A 330 -3.04 -7.17 27.30
CA ASP A 330 -3.62 -8.48 26.98
C ASP A 330 -4.27 -8.64 25.59
N SER A 331 -4.24 -7.64 24.71
CA SER A 331 -4.54 -7.92 23.30
C SER A 331 -3.91 -6.91 22.38
N LEU A 332 -3.27 -7.39 21.31
CA LEU A 332 -3.04 -6.52 20.17
C LEU A 332 -4.39 -6.06 19.64
N VAL A 333 -4.50 -4.78 19.34
CA VAL A 333 -5.76 -4.21 18.85
C VAL A 333 -5.99 -4.63 17.42
N GLU A 334 -7.27 -4.81 17.09
CA GLU A 334 -7.72 -5.11 15.74
C GLU A 334 -7.15 -4.09 14.76
N CYS A 335 -6.63 -4.60 13.64
CA CYS A 335 -6.03 -3.73 12.65
C CYS A 335 -7.10 -2.87 11.97
N ALA A 336 -6.89 -1.57 11.89
CA ALA A 336 -7.75 -0.65 11.15
C ALA A 336 -7.08 -0.15 9.84
N ARG A 337 -5.99 -0.80 9.41
CA ARG A 337 -5.21 -0.33 8.25
C ARG A 337 -5.96 -0.61 6.95
N ILE A 338 -6.50 0.46 6.41
CA ILE A 338 -7.09 0.51 5.07
C ILE A 338 -6.40 1.63 4.30
N ILE A 339 -5.85 1.30 3.14
CA ILE A 339 -5.05 2.17 2.30
C ILE A 339 -5.81 2.44 1.01
N HIS A 340 -5.90 3.71 0.64
CA HIS A 340 -6.43 4.10 -0.65
C HIS A 340 -5.48 3.64 -1.78
N PRO A 341 -5.94 2.95 -2.84
CA PRO A 341 -5.06 2.40 -3.90
C PRO A 341 -4.22 3.42 -4.69
N ARG A 342 -4.47 4.73 -4.52
CA ARG A 342 -3.63 5.80 -5.08
C ARG A 342 -2.45 6.17 -4.17
N SER A 343 -2.42 5.75 -2.91
CA SER A 343 -1.24 5.95 -2.08
C SER A 343 -0.04 5.28 -2.76
N GLY A 344 1.12 5.93 -2.73
CA GLY A 344 2.36 5.35 -3.25
C GLY A 344 2.74 4.03 -2.56
N GLU A 345 2.05 3.70 -1.48
CA GLU A 345 2.20 2.48 -0.69
C GLU A 345 1.49 1.27 -1.31
N LYS A 346 0.87 1.35 -2.48
CA LYS A 346 0.37 0.17 -3.21
C LYS A 346 1.48 -0.89 -3.45
N GLY A 347 2.75 -0.48 -3.45
CA GLY A 347 3.89 -1.39 -3.49
C GLY A 347 4.11 -2.18 -2.19
N ALA A 348 3.63 -1.67 -1.06
CA ALA A 348 3.66 -2.35 0.23
C ALA A 348 2.62 -3.46 0.22
N LYS A 349 3.08 -4.69 0.01
CA LYS A 349 2.24 -5.90 0.07
C LYS A 349 1.86 -6.27 1.50
N GLU A 350 2.44 -5.61 2.49
CA GLU A 350 2.33 -6.00 3.89
C GLU A 350 1.89 -4.80 4.73
N CYS A 351 0.98 -5.04 5.68
CA CYS A 351 0.55 -4.06 6.66
C CYS A 351 1.72 -3.71 7.58
N PRO A 352 1.98 -2.45 7.96
CA PRO A 352 3.12 -2.10 8.82
C PRO A 352 2.95 -2.48 10.29
N TYR A 353 1.71 -2.63 10.77
CA TYR A 353 1.42 -2.89 12.18
C TYR A 353 1.76 -4.32 12.60
N SER A 354 1.93 -4.49 13.92
CA SER A 354 2.19 -5.80 14.53
C SER A 354 0.89 -6.60 14.60
N HIS A 355 0.97 -7.88 14.25
CA HIS A 355 -0.16 -8.80 14.36
C HIS A 355 0.28 -10.10 15.00
N THR A 356 -0.61 -10.71 15.78
CA THR A 356 -0.42 -12.05 16.32
C THR A 356 -1.65 -12.90 16.06
N LYS A 357 -1.43 -14.19 15.87
CA LYS A 357 -2.48 -15.20 15.83
C LYS A 357 -2.02 -16.40 16.65
N ASP A 358 -2.83 -16.79 17.63
CA ASP A 358 -2.49 -17.88 18.57
C ASP A 358 -1.11 -17.67 19.23
N GLY A 359 -0.82 -16.42 19.62
CA GLY A 359 0.43 -16.00 20.23
C GLY A 359 1.67 -15.96 19.33
N GLN A 360 1.52 -16.34 18.06
CA GLN A 360 2.58 -16.29 17.05
C GLN A 360 2.54 -14.97 16.28
N PRO A 361 3.69 -14.33 15.99
CA PRO A 361 3.71 -13.16 15.11
C PRO A 361 3.31 -13.55 13.69
N ILE A 362 2.42 -12.76 13.08
CA ILE A 362 2.05 -12.93 11.68
C ILE A 362 2.23 -11.62 10.92
N ILE A 363 2.41 -11.72 9.59
CA ILE A 363 2.52 -10.56 8.72
C ILE A 363 1.16 -10.35 8.07
N GLY A 364 0.53 -9.21 8.36
CA GLY A 364 -0.68 -8.79 7.68
C GLY A 364 -0.38 -8.50 6.20
N ILE A 365 -1.22 -8.99 5.30
CA ILE A 365 -1.07 -8.79 3.85
C ILE A 365 -2.08 -7.73 3.41
N MET A 366 -1.66 -6.78 2.58
CA MET A 366 -2.58 -5.80 2.01
C MET A 366 -3.33 -6.43 0.84
N GLU A 367 -4.63 -6.66 1.02
CA GLU A 367 -5.52 -7.29 0.04
C GLU A 367 -6.48 -6.26 -0.57
N GLY A 368 -6.77 -6.40 -1.86
CA GLY A 368 -7.76 -5.55 -2.51
C GLY A 368 -9.17 -6.00 -2.16
N THR A 369 -9.98 -5.06 -1.67
CA THR A 369 -11.42 -5.24 -1.39
C THR A 369 -12.26 -5.03 -2.65
#